data_AF-X1F2Q6-F1
#
_entry.id   AF-X1F2Q6-F1
#
_cell.length_a   1.000
_cell.length_b   1.000
_cell.length_c   1.000
_cell.angle_alpha   90.00
_cell.angle_beta   90.00
_cell.angle_gamma   90.00
#
_symmetry.space_group_name_H-M   'P 1'
#
loop_
_entity.id
_entity.type
_entity.pdbx_description
1 polymer ?
#
loop_
_entity_poly.entity_id
_entity_poly.type
_entity_poly.pdbx_seq_one_letter_code
_entity_poly.pdbx_strand_id
1 'polypeptide(L)' 'LRNNKKVGAAMVVGGGIGGMQAALDLAESGIKVYLVETKPCIGGVMSQLDKTFPTNDCAMCTMAPRLVEIGRH' A
#
# COMPACT_ATOMS: atom_id res chain seq x y z
N LEU A 1 25.20 7.00 23.00
CA LEU A 1 23.89 6.32 22.76
C LEU A 1 22.99 7.29 22.00
N ARG A 2 23.10 7.36 20.67
CA ARG A 2 22.25 8.24 19.86
C ARG A 2 20.86 7.61 19.77
N ASN A 3 19.87 8.32 20.30
CA ASN A 3 18.45 7.99 20.25
C ASN A 3 18.01 7.85 18.79
N ASN A 4 17.94 6.62 18.26
CA ASN A 4 17.53 6.35 16.88
C ASN A 4 16.00 6.27 16.74
N LYS A 5 15.26 7.13 17.47
CA LYS A 5 13.82 7.32 17.22
C LYS A 5 13.73 8.06 15.89
N LYS A 6 13.34 7.38 14.81
CA LYS A 6 12.97 8.05 13.56
C LYS A 6 11.84 9.02 13.88
N VAL A 7 12.14 10.32 13.85
CA VAL A 7 11.17 11.39 14.16
C VAL A 7 10.47 11.75 12.87
N GLY A 8 9.21 11.33 12.74
CA GLY A 8 8.39 11.66 11.59
C GLY A 8 7.27 10.66 11.38
N ALA A 9 6.14 11.15 10.87
CA ALA A 9 5.10 10.31 10.31
C ALA A 9 4.84 10.78 8.87
N ALA A 10 4.66 9.82 7.97
CA ALA A 10 4.28 10.09 6.59
C ALA A 10 2.78 9.84 6.41
N MET A 11 2.14 10.61 5.54
CA MET A 11 0.75 10.37 5.14
C MET A 11 0.72 10.08 3.65
N VAL A 12 0.14 8.94 3.29
CA VAL A 12 -0.10 8.54 1.90
C VAL A 12 -1.58 8.74 1.61
N VAL A 13 -1.89 9.54 0.60
CA VAL A 13 -3.26 9.81 0.16
C VAL A 13 -3.54 9.02 -1.12
N GLY A 14 -4.53 8.15 -1.07
CA GLY A 14 -4.92 7.23 -2.14
C GLY A 14 -4.41 5.81 -1.91
N GLY A 15 -5.33 4.88 -1.68
CA GLY A 15 -5.11 3.45 -1.50
C GLY A 15 -5.12 2.64 -2.79
N GLY A 16 -4.69 3.22 -3.92
CA GLY A 16 -4.44 2.46 -5.15
C GLY A 16 -3.15 1.63 -5.06
N ILE A 17 -2.83 0.85 -6.10
CA ILE A 17 -1.64 -0.01 -6.12
C ILE A 17 -0.33 0.73 -5.78
N GLY A 18 -0.13 1.94 -6.31
CA GLY A 18 1.06 2.75 -6.03
C GLY A 18 1.10 3.30 -4.60
N GLY A 19 -0.03 3.76 -4.07
CA GLY A 19 -0.10 4.26 -2.69
C GLY A 19 0.06 3.15 -1.66
N MET A 20 -0.50 1.97 -1.95
CA MET A 20 -0.30 0.77 -1.15
C MET A 20 1.19 0.38 -1.08
N GLN A 21 1.88 0.35 -2.22
CA GLN A 21 3.32 0.05 -2.25
C GLN A 21 4.14 1.11 -1.51
N ALA A 22 3.89 2.39 -1.77
CA ALA A 22 4.60 3.48 -1.09
C ALA A 22 4.41 3.45 0.43
N ALA A 23 3.21 3.10 0.90
CA ALA A 23 2.94 2.95 2.32
C ALA A 23 3.73 1.78 2.94
N LEU A 24 3.79 0.65 2.25
CA LEU A 24 4.57 -0.52 2.68
C LEU A 24 6.08 -0.22 2.71
N ASP A 25 6.63 0.38 1.65
CA ASP A 25 8.06 0.71 1.58
C ASP A 25 8.49 1.66 2.72
N LEU A 26 7.62 2.61 3.07
CA LEU A 26 7.84 3.54 4.18
C LEU A 26 7.69 2.84 5.55
N ALA A 27 6.73 1.93 5.68
CA ALA A 27 6.52 1.14 6.90
C ALA A 27 7.69 0.17 7.16
N GLU A 28 8.18 -0.51 6.13
CA GLU A 28 9.38 -1.36 6.19
C GLU A 28 10.64 -0.54 6.53
N SER A 29 10.69 0.71 6.06
CA SER A 29 11.71 1.68 6.46
C SER A 29 11.56 2.15 7.91
N GLY A 30 10.61 1.64 8.69
CA GLY A 30 10.41 1.95 10.11
C GLY A 30 9.89 3.37 10.35
N ILE A 31 9.19 3.96 9.38
CA ILE A 31 8.51 5.25 9.50
C ILE A 31 7.04 4.96 9.82
N LYS A 32 6.43 5.75 10.71
CA LYS A 32 4.98 5.65 10.96
C LYS A 32 4.23 6.19 9.75
N VAL A 33 3.35 5.39 9.15
CA VAL A 33 2.59 5.78 7.94
C VAL A 33 1.10 5.81 8.24
N TYR A 34 0.42 6.84 7.73
CA TYR A 34 -1.03 6.91 7.67
C TYR A 34 -1.46 6.76 6.20
N LEU A 35 -2.18 5.69 5.87
CA LEU A 35 -2.78 5.52 4.55
C LEU A 35 -4.24 5.99 4.60
N VAL A 36 -4.58 6.98 3.79
CA VAL A 36 -5.92 7.57 3.71
C VAL A 36 -6.50 7.32 2.33
N GLU A 37 -7.68 6.72 2.27
CA GLU A 37 -8.43 6.50 1.03
C GLU A 37 -9.83 7.11 1.17
N THR A 38 -10.32 7.70 0.08
CA THR A 38 -11.64 8.34 0.02
C THR A 38 -12.76 7.29 -0.04
N LYS A 39 -12.50 6.18 -0.72
CA LYS A 39 -13.44 5.05 -0.85
C LYS A 39 -13.40 4.15 0.41
N PRO A 40 -14.48 3.40 0.69
CA PRO A 40 -14.51 2.46 1.81
C PRO A 40 -13.53 1.28 1.63
N CYS A 41 -13.03 1.06 0.42
CA CYS A 41 -12.13 -0.03 0.08
C CYS A 41 -10.86 0.50 -0.59
N ILE A 42 -9.73 -0.11 -0.25
CA ILE A 42 -8.43 0.08 -0.91
C ILE A 42 -8.30 -0.86 -2.12
N GLY A 43 -7.41 -0.55 -3.06
CA GLY A 43 -7.19 -1.26 -4.33
C GLY A 43 -7.38 -0.40 -5.59
N GLY A 44 -8.02 0.77 -5.46
CA GLY A 44 -8.14 1.77 -6.53
C GLY A 44 -8.75 1.24 -7.83
N VAL A 45 -8.24 1.68 -8.98
CA VAL A 45 -8.72 1.23 -10.31
C VAL A 45 -8.34 -0.23 -10.57
N MET A 46 -7.19 -0.68 -10.05
CA MET A 46 -6.71 -2.04 -10.28
C MET A 46 -7.69 -3.09 -9.73
N SER A 47 -8.39 -2.79 -8.63
CA SER A 47 -9.46 -3.63 -8.07
C SER A 47 -10.66 -3.88 -9.00
N GLN A 48 -10.83 -3.05 -10.04
CA GLN A 48 -11.91 -3.15 -11.01
C GLN A 48 -11.50 -3.90 -12.28
N LEU A 49 -10.22 -4.31 -12.38
CA LEU A 49 -9.69 -5.04 -13.53
C LEU A 49 -9.67 -6.53 -13.22
N ASP A 50 -10.08 -7.36 -14.19
CA ASP A 50 -9.91 -8.81 -14.06
C ASP A 50 -8.46 -9.22 -14.34
N LYS A 51 -7.85 -8.58 -15.35
CA LYS A 51 -6.55 -8.96 -15.91
C LYS A 51 -5.63 -7.77 -16.11
N THR A 52 -4.33 -7.97 -15.92
CA THR A 52 -3.30 -6.95 -16.14
C THR A 52 -2.42 -7.31 -17.34
N PHE A 53 -2.33 -6.41 -18.31
CA PHE A 53 -1.33 -6.50 -19.38
C PHE A 53 0.09 -6.29 -18.79
N PRO A 54 1.17 -6.91 -19.33
CA PRO A 54 1.27 -7.80 -20.50
C PRO A 54 1.07 -9.28 -20.20
N THR A 55 1.18 -9.69 -18.93
CA THR A 55 1.19 -11.10 -18.52
C THR A 55 -0.20 -11.73 -18.52
N ASN A 56 -1.25 -10.91 -18.51
CA ASN A 56 -2.64 -11.35 -18.42
C ASN A 56 -2.92 -12.15 -17.12
N ASP A 57 -2.23 -11.77 -16.04
CA ASP A 57 -2.46 -12.29 -14.69
C ASP A 57 -3.74 -11.72 -14.08
N CYS A 58 -4.34 -12.45 -13.15
CA CYS A 58 -5.47 -11.96 -12.38
C CYS A 58 -5.03 -10.75 -11.53
N ALA A 59 -5.67 -9.59 -11.72
CA ALA A 59 -5.28 -8.38 -10.99
C ALA A 59 -5.43 -8.56 -9.48
N MET A 60 -6.49 -9.26 -9.05
CA MET A 60 -6.69 -9.58 -7.64
C MET A 60 -5.57 -10.46 -7.08
N CYS A 61 -5.05 -11.41 -7.85
CA CYS A 61 -3.96 -12.28 -7.38
C CYS A 61 -2.67 -11.51 -7.11
N THR A 62 -2.40 -10.44 -7.86
CA THR A 62 -1.20 -9.60 -7.64
C THR A 62 -1.42 -8.55 -6.55
N MET A 63 -2.65 -8.07 -6.35
CA MET A 63 -2.98 -7.11 -5.27
C MET A 63 -3.20 -7.75 -3.91
N ALA A 64 -3.79 -8.94 -3.85
CA ALA A 64 -4.13 -9.64 -2.61
C ALA A 64 -2.97 -9.69 -1.59
N PRO A 65 -1.72 -10.03 -1.95
CA PRO A 65 -0.63 -10.02 -0.97
C PRO A 65 -0.40 -8.63 -0.37
N ARG A 66 -0.45 -7.56 -1.17
CA ARG A 66 -0.27 -6.18 -0.70
C ARG A 66 -1.40 -5.75 0.24
N LEU A 67 -2.64 -6.13 -0.07
CA LEU A 67 -3.79 -5.87 0.80
C LEU A 67 -3.63 -6.53 2.17
N VAL A 68 -3.16 -7.78 2.19
CA VAL A 68 -2.92 -8.51 3.44
C VAL A 68 -1.75 -7.91 4.21
N GLU A 69 -0.66 -7.53 3.54
CA GLU A 69 0.50 -6.89 4.17
C GLU A 69 0.11 -5.58 4.86
N ILE A 70 -0.63 -4.71 4.18
CA ILE A 70 -1.09 -3.42 4.74
C ILE A 70 -1.99 -3.64 5.96
N GLY A 71 -2.86 -4.65 5.93
CA GLY A 71 -3.73 -4.96 7.07
C GLY A 71 -2.99 -5.52 8.29
N ARG A 72 -1.72 -5.92 8.14
CA ARG A 72 -0.90 -6.49 9.22
C ARG A 72 0.10 -5.49 9.81
N HIS A 73 0.32 -4.35 9.17
CA HIS A 73 1.15 -3.25 9.65
C HIS A 73 0.34 -2.24 10.46
#